data_AF-A0A941A979-F1
#
_entry.id   AF-A0A941A979-F1
#
_cell.length_a   1.000
_cell.length_b   1.000
_cell.length_c   1.000
_cell.angle_alpha   90.00
_cell.angle_beta   90.00
_cell.angle_gamma   90.00
#
_symmetry.space_group_name_H-M   'P 1'
#
loop_
_entity.id
_entity.type
_entity.pdbx_description
1 polymer ?
#
loop_
_entity_poly.entity_id
_entity_poly.type
_entity_poly.pdbx_seq_one_letter_code
_entity_poly.pdbx_strand_id
1 'polypeptide(L)'
;MMNRIFTIQSKLLEKIAEYDCDNQERDWPLEWERIHMISCAKVGHFLALKRGVDAELAAIACSVHDYGRIVTGRQKNHATAAYEPLKTFLAAAGKFTADEVEILAQAARVHSNKDEVGSPLEEVIKDADVLDCYQYGILPEREEQKKRLDCVLTELNIK
;
A
#
# COMPACT_ATOMS: atom_id res chain seq x y z
N MET A 1 19.39 -7.53 13.88
CA MET A 1 18.25 -8.12 13.15
C MET A 1 17.41 -6.97 12.61
N MET A 2 17.07 -6.96 11.32
CA MET A 2 16.22 -5.90 10.73
C MET A 2 14.75 -6.14 11.10
N ASN A 3 13.92 -5.09 11.09
CA ASN A 3 12.54 -5.13 11.59
C ASN A 3 11.55 -5.81 10.62
N ARG A 4 10.26 -5.88 11.00
CA ARG A 4 9.19 -6.52 10.20
C ARG A 4 8.98 -5.79 8.88
N ILE A 5 9.03 -4.45 8.86
CA ILE A 5 8.95 -3.64 7.64
C ILE A 5 9.99 -4.10 6.61
N PHE A 6 11.27 -4.15 7.01
CA PHE A 6 12.34 -4.59 6.11
C PHE A 6 12.09 -6.03 5.63
N THR A 7 11.72 -6.94 6.54
CA THR A 7 11.46 -8.34 6.20
C THR A 7 10.37 -8.48 5.13
N ILE A 8 9.28 -7.73 5.25
CA ILE A 8 8.17 -7.79 4.30
C ILE A 8 8.52 -7.12 2.97
N GLN A 9 9.22 -5.99 3.00
CA GLN A 9 9.67 -5.34 1.77
C GLN A 9 10.67 -6.22 1.00
N SER A 10 11.58 -6.93 1.68
CA SER A 10 12.46 -7.91 1.02
C SER A 10 11.66 -9.03 0.36
N LYS A 11 10.66 -9.60 1.06
CA LYS A 11 9.79 -10.65 0.49
C LYS A 11 8.95 -10.15 -0.67
N LEU A 12 8.50 -8.90 -0.64
CA LEU A 12 7.81 -8.28 -1.77
C LEU A 12 8.75 -8.08 -2.96
N LEU A 13 10.00 -7.65 -2.73
CA LEU A 13 10.99 -7.55 -3.81
C LEU A 13 11.26 -8.90 -4.49
N GLU A 14 11.36 -9.98 -3.70
CA GLU A 14 11.43 -11.36 -4.19
C GLU A 14 10.17 -11.71 -5.00
N LYS A 15 8.98 -11.39 -4.48
CA LYS A 15 7.71 -11.66 -5.16
C LYS A 15 7.58 -10.93 -6.49
N ILE A 16 7.98 -9.67 -6.56
CA ILE A 16 7.98 -8.88 -7.80
C ILE A 16 8.98 -9.48 -8.80
N ALA A 17 10.14 -9.98 -8.34
CA ALA A 17 11.17 -10.57 -9.20
C ALA A 17 10.73 -11.86 -9.89
N GLU A 18 9.72 -12.57 -9.35
CA GLU A 18 9.09 -13.71 -10.05
C GLU A 18 8.52 -13.33 -11.42
N TYR A 19 8.24 -12.04 -11.65
CA TYR A 19 7.62 -11.52 -12.86
C TYR A 19 8.59 -10.79 -13.80
N ASP A 20 9.89 -10.65 -13.46
CA ASP A 20 10.86 -9.88 -14.25
C ASP A 20 11.09 -10.46 -15.66
N CYS A 21 10.80 -11.75 -15.85
CA CYS A 21 10.91 -12.45 -17.14
C CYS A 21 9.56 -12.91 -17.69
N ASP A 22 8.46 -12.46 -17.11
CA ASP A 22 7.11 -12.77 -17.58
C ASP A 22 6.71 -11.82 -18.71
N ASN A 23 6.01 -12.35 -19.71
CA ASN A 23 5.41 -11.59 -20.81
C ASN A 23 3.97 -11.15 -20.49
N GLN A 24 3.53 -11.29 -19.24
CA GLN A 24 2.25 -10.79 -18.76
C GLN A 24 2.10 -9.30 -19.06
N GLU A 25 0.97 -8.94 -19.67
CA GLU A 25 0.59 -7.55 -19.88
C GLU A 25 0.28 -6.87 -18.54
N ARG A 26 0.81 -5.66 -18.35
CA ARG A 26 0.70 -4.91 -17.10
C ARG A 26 0.27 -3.47 -17.34
N ASP A 27 -0.65 -2.99 -16.50
CA ASP A 27 -1.11 -1.61 -16.52
C ASP A 27 -0.06 -0.66 -15.91
N TRP A 28 0.80 -1.18 -15.02
CA TRP A 28 1.94 -0.47 -14.43
C TRP A 28 3.23 -1.30 -14.53
N PRO A 29 4.40 -0.66 -14.74
CA PRO A 29 5.67 -1.36 -14.82
C PRO A 29 6.11 -1.91 -13.44
N LEU A 30 6.90 -2.99 -13.42
CA LEU A 30 7.38 -3.58 -12.16
C LEU A 30 8.27 -2.62 -11.36
N GLU A 31 8.98 -1.71 -12.04
CA GLU A 31 9.75 -0.63 -11.42
C GLU A 31 8.86 0.27 -10.57
N TRP A 32 7.64 0.56 -11.04
CA TRP A 32 6.66 1.32 -10.26
C TRP A 32 6.29 0.56 -8.99
N GLU A 33 5.99 -0.74 -9.08
CA GLU A 33 5.64 -1.53 -7.90
C GLU A 33 6.77 -1.54 -6.86
N ARG A 34 8.03 -1.66 -7.30
CA ARG A 34 9.20 -1.63 -6.41
C ARG A 34 9.39 -0.28 -5.74
N ILE A 35 9.21 0.81 -6.49
CA ILE A 35 9.38 2.18 -5.99
C ILE A 35 8.24 2.52 -5.05
N HIS A 36 7.00 2.45 -5.55
CA HIS A 36 5.79 2.87 -4.87
C HIS A 36 5.57 2.13 -3.56
N MET A 37 5.80 0.80 -3.50
CA MET A 37 5.63 0.06 -2.25
C MET A 37 6.58 0.57 -1.14
N ILE A 38 7.80 0.99 -1.50
CA ILE A 38 8.81 1.43 -0.53
C ILE A 38 8.56 2.88 -0.14
N SER A 39 8.30 3.76 -1.12
CA SER A 39 8.05 5.18 -0.89
C SER A 39 6.74 5.41 -0.14
N CYS A 40 5.65 4.77 -0.56
CA CYS A 40 4.35 4.83 0.11
C CYS A 40 4.44 4.31 1.56
N ALA A 41 5.24 3.26 1.81
CA ALA A 41 5.49 2.78 3.16
C ALA A 41 6.19 3.81 4.06
N LYS A 42 7.08 4.65 3.52
CA LYS A 42 7.71 5.73 4.29
C LYS A 42 6.73 6.86 4.55
N VAL A 43 5.92 7.24 3.57
CA VAL A 43 4.86 8.23 3.74
C VAL A 43 3.87 7.78 4.82
N GLY A 44 3.35 6.55 4.69
CA GLY A 44 2.42 5.95 5.66
C GLY A 44 3.00 5.85 7.07
N HIS A 45 4.29 5.55 7.21
CA HIS A 45 4.97 5.53 8.52
C HIS A 45 4.89 6.89 9.22
N PHE A 46 5.26 7.97 8.53
CA PHE A 46 5.26 9.32 9.13
C PHE A 46 3.85 9.87 9.35
N LEU A 47 2.90 9.57 8.45
CA LEU A 47 1.49 9.92 8.65
C LEU A 47 0.93 9.21 9.88
N ALA A 48 1.20 7.92 10.06
CA ALA A 48 0.77 7.18 11.24
C ALA A 48 1.35 7.76 12.53
N LEU A 49 2.64 8.10 12.56
CA LEU A 49 3.26 8.77 13.72
C LEU A 49 2.56 10.08 14.06
N LYS A 50 2.26 10.93 13.05
CA LYS A 50 1.56 12.20 13.24
C LYS A 50 0.13 12.01 13.76
N ARG A 51 -0.54 10.94 13.33
CA ARG A 51 -1.95 10.64 13.64
C ARG A 51 -2.15 9.75 14.88
N GLY A 52 -1.07 9.29 15.53
CA GLY A 52 -1.16 8.37 16.67
C GLY A 52 -1.64 6.96 16.31
N VAL A 53 -1.41 6.53 15.06
CA VAL A 53 -1.72 5.19 14.56
C VAL A 53 -0.45 4.31 14.63
N ASP A 54 -0.59 2.99 14.69
CA ASP A 54 0.54 2.07 14.66
C ASP A 54 1.38 2.27 13.38
N ALA A 55 2.55 2.88 13.54
CA ALA A 55 3.42 3.26 12.43
C ALA A 55 4.18 2.08 11.81
N GLU A 56 4.35 0.97 12.53
CA GLU A 56 4.92 -0.24 11.94
C GLU A 56 3.87 -0.90 11.04
N LEU A 57 2.66 -1.07 11.55
CA LEU A 57 1.57 -1.70 10.81
C LEU A 57 1.14 -0.86 9.60
N ALA A 58 1.11 0.47 9.73
CA ALA A 58 0.85 1.38 8.61
C ALA A 58 1.89 1.26 7.49
N ALA A 59 3.17 1.22 7.82
CA ALA A 59 4.24 1.05 6.84
C ALA A 59 4.14 -0.32 6.13
N ILE A 60 3.81 -1.38 6.87
CA ILE A 60 3.61 -2.72 6.30
C ILE A 60 2.39 -2.72 5.37
N ALA A 61 1.26 -2.15 5.82
CA ALA A 61 0.04 -2.09 5.03
C ALA A 61 0.24 -1.31 3.73
N CYS A 62 0.92 -0.16 3.79
CA CYS A 62 1.30 0.62 2.61
C CYS A 62 2.27 -0.16 1.70
N SER A 63 3.17 -0.98 2.24
CA SER A 63 4.06 -1.82 1.41
C SER A 63 3.27 -2.86 0.60
N VAL A 64 2.16 -3.39 1.13
CA VAL A 64 1.43 -4.51 0.51
C VAL A 64 0.13 -4.11 -0.17
N HIS A 65 -0.29 -2.85 -0.11
CA HIS A 65 -1.64 -2.46 -0.50
C HIS A 65 -1.98 -2.76 -1.97
N ASP A 66 -0.96 -2.73 -2.84
CA ASP A 66 -1.04 -3.02 -4.27
C ASP A 66 -0.68 -4.47 -4.64
N TYR A 67 -0.65 -5.40 -3.67
CA TYR A 67 -0.26 -6.79 -3.92
C TYR A 67 -1.06 -7.46 -5.05
N GLY A 68 -2.35 -7.12 -5.18
CA GLY A 68 -3.17 -7.63 -6.28
C GLY A 68 -2.68 -7.16 -7.65
N ARG A 69 -2.14 -5.94 -7.78
CA ARG A 69 -1.58 -5.43 -9.03
C ARG A 69 -0.26 -6.12 -9.37
N ILE A 70 0.58 -6.37 -8.37
CA ILE A 70 1.81 -7.17 -8.53
C ILE A 70 1.49 -8.54 -9.15
N VAL A 71 0.52 -9.25 -8.58
CA VAL A 71 0.18 -10.62 -8.99
C VAL A 71 -0.60 -10.67 -10.30
N THR A 72 -1.53 -9.74 -10.53
CA THR A 72 -2.45 -9.80 -11.69
C THR A 72 -2.02 -8.94 -12.88
N GLY A 73 -1.10 -7.99 -12.67
CA GLY A 73 -0.71 -6.99 -13.66
C GLY A 73 -1.78 -5.94 -13.93
N ARG A 74 -2.97 -6.00 -13.30
CA ARG A 74 -4.10 -5.14 -13.64
C ARG A 74 -4.39 -4.14 -12.53
N GLN A 75 -4.64 -2.89 -12.92
CA GLN A 75 -5.08 -1.81 -12.04
C GLN A 75 -6.56 -1.98 -11.68
N LYS A 76 -7.39 -2.45 -12.61
CA LYS A 76 -8.82 -2.63 -12.30
C LYS A 76 -9.00 -3.74 -11.26
N ASN A 77 -9.69 -3.43 -10.17
CA ASN A 77 -9.99 -4.36 -9.06
C ASN A 77 -8.75 -4.92 -8.32
N HIS A 78 -7.57 -4.30 -8.44
CA HIS A 78 -6.35 -4.80 -7.78
C HIS A 78 -6.50 -4.92 -6.26
N ALA A 79 -7.17 -3.96 -5.61
CA ALA A 79 -7.40 -3.97 -4.17
C ALA A 79 -8.19 -5.23 -3.73
N THR A 80 -9.30 -5.53 -4.39
CA THR A 80 -10.12 -6.71 -4.05
C THR A 80 -9.43 -8.02 -4.43
N ALA A 81 -8.71 -8.04 -5.56
CA ALA A 81 -7.92 -9.19 -6.00
C ALA A 81 -6.76 -9.52 -5.04
N ALA A 82 -6.31 -8.56 -4.24
CA ALA A 82 -5.22 -8.75 -3.29
C ALA A 82 -5.61 -9.63 -2.10
N TYR A 83 -6.90 -9.68 -1.69
CA TYR A 83 -7.30 -10.13 -0.35
C TYR A 83 -6.79 -11.53 0.02
N GLU A 84 -7.21 -12.59 -0.68
CA GLU A 84 -6.77 -13.96 -0.36
C GLU A 84 -5.28 -14.24 -0.67
N PRO A 85 -4.73 -13.79 -1.82
CA PRO A 85 -3.30 -13.94 -2.10
C PRO A 85 -2.41 -13.26 -1.06
N LEU A 86 -2.81 -12.09 -0.57
CA LEU A 86 -2.06 -11.34 0.43
C LEU A 86 -2.10 -12.02 1.80
N LYS A 87 -3.25 -12.58 2.21
CA LYS A 87 -3.32 -13.37 3.44
C LYS A 87 -2.35 -14.55 3.41
N THR A 88 -2.30 -15.24 2.28
CA THR A 88 -1.36 -16.35 2.06
C THR A 88 0.09 -15.89 2.16
N PHE A 89 0.44 -14.77 1.51
CA PHE A 89 1.77 -14.18 1.56
C PHE A 89 2.20 -13.77 2.98
N LEU A 90 1.33 -13.06 3.71
CA LEU A 90 1.61 -12.59 5.07
C LEU A 90 1.73 -13.75 6.07
N ALA A 91 0.86 -14.77 5.96
CA ALA A 91 0.95 -15.97 6.78
C ALA A 91 2.26 -16.73 6.54
N ALA A 92 2.65 -16.89 5.27
CA ALA A 92 3.91 -17.54 4.89
C ALA A 92 5.15 -16.77 5.36
N ALA A 93 5.05 -15.46 5.63
CA ALA A 93 6.15 -14.70 6.20
C ALA A 93 6.47 -15.09 7.66
N GLY A 94 5.50 -15.66 8.40
CA GLY A 94 5.68 -16.10 9.79
C GLY A 94 6.02 -14.98 10.78
N LYS A 95 5.57 -13.74 10.48
CA LYS A 95 5.85 -12.53 11.28
C LYS A 95 4.60 -11.87 11.89
N PHE A 96 3.43 -12.48 11.69
CA PHE A 96 2.14 -11.89 12.03
C PHE A 96 1.25 -12.91 12.73
N THR A 97 0.42 -12.41 13.64
CA THR A 97 -0.73 -13.14 14.15
C THR A 97 -1.82 -13.26 13.07
N ALA A 98 -2.77 -14.18 13.25
CA ALA A 98 -3.91 -14.30 12.34
C ALA A 98 -4.73 -13.00 12.24
N ASP A 99 -4.88 -12.29 13.36
CA ASP A 99 -5.59 -11.01 13.42
C ASP A 99 -4.84 -9.91 12.65
N GLU A 100 -3.52 -9.81 12.79
CA GLU A 100 -2.72 -8.86 12.00
C GLU A 100 -2.76 -9.18 10.50
N VAL A 101 -2.74 -10.46 10.12
CA VAL A 101 -2.90 -10.86 8.72
C VAL A 101 -4.25 -10.38 8.17
N GLU A 102 -5.32 -10.56 8.94
CA GLU A 102 -6.65 -10.10 8.55
C GLU A 102 -6.73 -8.57 8.45
N ILE A 103 -6.20 -7.85 9.44
CA ILE A 103 -6.17 -6.37 9.45
C ILE A 103 -5.43 -5.84 8.23
N LEU A 104 -4.25 -6.37 7.93
CA LEU A 104 -3.42 -5.93 6.80
C LEU A 104 -4.10 -6.24 5.45
N ALA A 105 -4.64 -7.44 5.30
CA ALA A 105 -5.32 -7.85 4.07
C ALA A 105 -6.61 -7.07 3.84
N GLN A 106 -7.40 -6.84 4.89
CA GLN A 106 -8.61 -6.03 4.83
C GLN A 106 -8.29 -4.58 4.48
N ALA A 107 -7.26 -3.99 5.11
CA ALA A 107 -6.88 -2.61 4.82
C ALA A 107 -6.40 -2.45 3.36
N ALA A 108 -5.61 -3.40 2.85
CA ALA A 108 -5.26 -3.47 1.44
C ALA A 108 -6.50 -3.67 0.53
N ARG A 109 -7.48 -4.48 0.94
CA ARG A 109 -8.70 -4.74 0.16
C ARG A 109 -9.52 -3.48 -0.10
N VAL A 110 -9.57 -2.57 0.87
CA VAL A 110 -10.43 -1.37 0.82
C VAL A 110 -9.67 -0.06 0.58
N HIS A 111 -8.34 -0.08 0.39
CA HIS A 111 -7.56 1.16 0.18
C HIS A 111 -7.99 1.94 -1.07
N SER A 112 -8.64 1.28 -2.04
CA SER A 112 -9.17 1.92 -3.25
C SER A 112 -10.52 2.63 -3.02
N ASN A 113 -11.24 2.30 -1.94
CA ASN A 113 -12.51 2.90 -1.51
C ASN A 113 -12.24 4.21 -0.75
N LYS A 114 -11.80 5.23 -1.50
CA LYS A 114 -11.32 6.49 -0.95
C LYS A 114 -12.46 7.44 -0.53
N ASP A 115 -13.68 7.16 -0.96
CA ASP A 115 -14.92 7.84 -0.56
C ASP A 115 -15.53 7.27 0.73
N GLU A 116 -15.14 6.06 1.13
CA GLU A 116 -15.58 5.42 2.37
C GLU A 116 -14.62 5.76 3.52
N VAL A 117 -15.18 6.00 4.72
CA VAL A 117 -14.40 6.16 5.95
C VAL A 117 -14.15 4.78 6.56
N GLY A 118 -12.88 4.46 6.77
CA GLY A 118 -12.42 3.21 7.33
C GLY A 118 -11.87 3.32 8.75
N SER A 119 -11.12 2.29 9.14
CA SER A 119 -10.31 2.31 10.37
C SER A 119 -9.17 3.34 10.29
N PRO A 120 -8.56 3.74 11.43
CA PRO A 120 -7.42 4.67 11.40
C PRO A 120 -6.25 4.19 10.53
N LEU A 121 -6.01 2.88 10.46
CA LEU A 121 -4.99 2.29 9.58
C LEU A 121 -5.37 2.44 8.10
N GLU A 122 -6.63 2.17 7.76
CA GLU A 122 -7.15 2.30 6.39
C GLU A 122 -7.04 3.75 5.88
N GLU A 123 -7.36 4.72 6.73
CA GLU A 123 -7.26 6.14 6.37
C GLU A 123 -5.81 6.59 6.15
N VAL A 124 -4.85 6.06 6.93
CA VAL A 124 -3.42 6.32 6.68
C VAL A 124 -2.99 5.79 5.31
N ILE A 125 -3.39 4.57 4.94
CA ILE A 125 -2.97 3.96 3.66
C ILE A 125 -3.57 4.73 2.48
N LYS A 126 -4.86 5.09 2.55
CA LYS A 126 -5.55 5.83 1.50
C LYS A 126 -4.89 7.19 1.22
N ASP A 127 -4.48 7.88 2.28
CA ASP A 127 -3.84 9.19 2.15
C ASP A 127 -2.37 9.08 1.76
N ALA A 128 -1.66 8.06 2.26
CA ALA A 128 -0.28 7.78 1.89
C ALA A 128 -0.14 7.43 0.40
N ASP A 129 -1.03 6.59 -0.13
CA ASP A 129 -1.08 6.21 -1.54
C ASP A 129 -1.23 7.44 -2.45
N VAL A 130 -2.21 8.30 -2.16
CA VAL A 130 -2.46 9.51 -2.95
C VAL A 130 -1.30 10.50 -2.86
N LEU A 131 -0.75 10.71 -1.66
CA LEU A 131 0.38 11.62 -1.47
C LEU A 131 1.64 11.12 -2.18
N ASP A 132 1.93 9.81 -2.10
CA ASP A 132 3.08 9.20 -2.76
C ASP A 132 2.95 9.32 -4.30
N CYS A 133 1.79 8.97 -4.86
CA CYS A 133 1.51 9.16 -6.29
C CYS A 133 1.74 10.61 -6.73
N TYR A 134 1.24 11.58 -5.96
CA TYR A 134 1.43 13.00 -6.24
C TYR A 134 2.90 13.42 -6.28
N GLN A 135 3.75 12.85 -5.41
CA GLN A 135 5.19 13.15 -5.40
C GLN A 135 5.93 12.68 -6.67
N TYR A 136 5.36 11.72 -7.40
CA TYR A 136 5.84 11.27 -8.71
C TYR A 136 5.14 11.96 -9.90
N GLY A 137 4.33 13.00 -9.65
CA GLY A 137 3.60 13.73 -10.67
C GLY A 137 2.35 13.00 -11.19
N ILE A 138 1.91 11.94 -10.52
CA ILE A 138 0.66 11.23 -10.86
C ILE A 138 -0.48 11.96 -10.16
N LEU A 139 -1.26 12.69 -10.96
CA LEU A 139 -2.36 13.49 -10.43
C LEU A 139 -3.61 12.63 -10.17
N PRO A 140 -4.34 12.90 -9.07
CA PRO A 140 -5.59 12.20 -8.78
C PRO A 140 -6.66 12.48 -9.84
N GLU A 141 -7.22 11.42 -10.42
CA GLU A 141 -8.29 11.52 -11.43
C GLU A 141 -9.67 11.67 -10.78
N ARG A 142 -9.90 10.95 -9.67
CA ARG A 142 -11.20 10.89 -8.97
C ARG A 142 -11.33 11.99 -7.92
N GLU A 143 -12.55 12.47 -7.71
CA GLU A 143 -12.84 13.58 -6.79
C GLU A 143 -12.49 13.25 -5.33
N GLU A 144 -12.72 12.02 -4.90
CA GLU A 144 -12.35 11.54 -3.57
C GLU A 144 -10.82 11.48 -3.37
N GLN A 145 -10.05 11.21 -4.42
CA GLN A 145 -8.59 11.25 -4.36
C GLN A 145 -8.08 12.69 -4.25
N LYS A 146 -8.66 13.63 -5.03
CA LYS A 146 -8.32 15.06 -4.95
C LYS A 146 -8.55 15.61 -3.53
N LYS A 147 -9.72 15.32 -2.96
CA LYS A 147 -10.05 15.74 -1.58
C LYS A 147 -9.05 15.21 -0.55
N ARG A 148 -8.67 13.93 -0.65
CA ARG A 148 -7.66 13.35 0.25
C ARG A 148 -6.30 14.02 0.09
N LEU A 149 -5.87 14.28 -1.15
CA LEU A 149 -4.63 15.00 -1.41
C LEU A 149 -4.65 16.38 -0.76
N ASP A 150 -5.72 17.16 -0.96
CA ASP A 150 -5.87 18.49 -0.37
C ASP A 150 -5.82 18.43 1.17
N CYS A 151 -6.52 17.46 1.77
CA CYS A 151 -6.52 17.24 3.21
C CYS A 151 -5.12 16.91 3.75
N VAL A 152 -4.41 15.97 3.12
CA VAL A 152 -3.08 15.56 3.61
C VAL A 152 -2.01 16.64 3.38
N LEU A 153 -2.06 17.38 2.26
CA LEU A 153 -1.18 18.53 2.04
C LEU A 153 -1.42 19.62 3.08
N THR A 154 -2.69 19.92 3.39
CA THR A 154 -3.06 20.87 4.45
C THR A 154 -2.57 20.40 5.82
N GLU A 155 -2.79 19.12 6.17
CA GLU A 155 -2.34 18.50 7.42
C GLU A 155 -0.81 18.61 7.60
N LEU A 156 -0.06 18.48 6.50
CA LEU A 156 1.40 18.55 6.48
C LEU A 156 1.95 19.97 6.29
N ASN A 157 1.08 20.98 6.09
CA ASN A 157 1.46 22.35 5.77
C ASN A 157 2.30 22.47 4.47
N ILE A 158 2.01 21.64 3.48
CA ILE A 158 2.65 21.66 2.15
C ILE A 158 1.77 22.53 1.24
N LYS A 159 2.41 23.46 0.52
CA LYS A 159 1.76 24.40 -0.40
C LYS A 159 1.93 23.97 -1.85
#